data_AF-A0AAV8EQM2-F1
#
_entry.id   AF-A0AAV8EQM2-F1
#
_cell.length_a   1.000
_cell.length_b   1.000
_cell.length_c   1.000
_cell.angle_alpha   90.00
_cell.angle_beta   90.00
_cell.angle_gamma   90.00
#
_symmetry.space_group_name_H-M   'P 1'
#
loop_
_entity.id
_entity.type
_entity.pdbx_description
1 polymer ?
#
loop_
_entity_poly.entity_id
_entity_poly.type
_entity_poly.pdbx_seq_one_letter_code
_entity_poly.pdbx_strand_id
1 'polypeptide(L)'
;MAISRASILPALMLLFGAVAFVATAEDPLLAAYENWMGEFGRVYSSDTEKQHRFEVFKTNFQFIESMNKQPGLTYTLGLNEFADLTNEEFVTKYVGFKSPSTPKKATPF
;
A
#
# COMPACT_ATOMS: atom_id res chain seq x y z
N MET A 1 -37.01 7.69 70.71
CA MET A 1 -35.78 6.99 71.14
C MET A 1 -35.54 5.89 70.11
N ALA A 2 -34.53 5.89 69.24
CA ALA A 2 -33.28 6.64 69.18
C ALA A 2 -32.98 7.09 67.74
N ILE A 3 -32.30 8.23 67.65
CA ILE A 3 -31.66 8.80 66.47
C ILE A 3 -30.31 8.07 66.26
N SER A 4 -29.78 8.15 65.02
CA SER A 4 -28.34 8.10 64.62
C SER A 4 -27.95 6.83 63.81
N ARG A 5 -27.12 6.85 62.75
CA ARG A 5 -26.04 7.77 62.31
C ARG A 5 -25.82 7.72 60.78
N ALA A 6 -25.50 8.90 60.22
CA ALA A 6 -24.48 9.22 59.20
C ALA A 6 -24.15 8.28 58.01
N SER A 7 -24.19 8.88 56.81
CA SER A 7 -23.18 8.89 55.72
C SER A 7 -22.65 7.55 55.19
N ILE A 8 -22.68 7.28 53.88
CA ILE A 8 -21.63 7.66 52.92
C ILE A 8 -22.18 7.49 51.49
N LEU A 9 -22.03 8.52 50.65
CA LEU A 9 -22.15 8.43 49.19
C LEU A 9 -21.01 7.58 48.60
N PRO A 10 -21.28 6.71 47.62
CA PRO A 10 -20.40 6.53 46.48
C PRO A 10 -21.16 6.99 45.24
N ALA A 11 -20.83 8.19 44.76
CA ALA A 11 -19.88 8.34 43.66
C ALA A 11 -20.53 7.95 42.31
N LEU A 12 -20.95 9.01 41.61
CA LEU A 12 -21.08 9.11 40.17
C LEU A 12 -20.05 8.21 39.45
N MET A 13 -20.49 7.06 38.92
CA MET A 13 -19.77 6.32 37.89
C MET A 13 -20.66 6.19 36.67
N LEU A 14 -20.93 7.33 36.02
CA LEU A 14 -21.18 7.35 34.58
C LEU A 14 -19.81 7.39 33.90
N LEU A 15 -19.12 6.25 33.88
CA LEU A 15 -18.00 6.04 32.97
C LEU A 15 -18.59 5.50 31.67
N PHE A 16 -19.30 6.34 30.91
CA PHE A 16 -19.42 6.09 29.48
C PHE A 16 -18.01 6.27 28.94
N GLY A 17 -17.28 5.17 28.82
CA GLY A 17 -16.02 5.13 28.12
C GLY A 17 -16.27 5.72 26.75
N ALA A 18 -15.81 6.94 26.52
CA ALA A 18 -15.64 7.45 25.18
C ALA A 18 -14.60 6.54 24.54
N VAL A 19 -15.05 5.47 23.89
CA VAL A 19 -14.28 4.89 22.81
C VAL A 19 -14.28 5.99 21.77
N ALA A 20 -13.27 6.85 21.83
CA ALA A 20 -12.95 7.73 20.74
C ALA A 20 -12.63 6.78 19.59
N PHE A 21 -13.60 6.58 18.68
CA PHE A 21 -13.32 6.04 17.37
C PHE A 21 -12.46 7.10 16.70
N VAL A 22 -11.15 6.98 16.90
CA VAL A 22 -10.17 7.76 16.16
C VAL A 22 -10.27 7.25 14.73
N ALA A 23 -11.07 7.93 13.92
CA ALA A 23 -11.03 7.79 12.48
C ALA A 23 -9.65 8.29 12.05
N THR A 24 -8.68 7.37 11.99
CA THR A 24 -7.40 7.65 11.37
C THR A 24 -7.71 7.93 9.90
N ALA A 25 -7.39 9.13 9.42
CA ALA A 25 -7.43 9.38 7.99
C ALA A 25 -6.57 8.30 7.32
N GLU A 26 -7.21 7.40 6.57
CA GLU A 26 -6.50 6.38 5.81
C GLU A 26 -5.56 7.08 4.84
N ASP A 27 -4.30 6.65 4.79
CA ASP A 27 -3.35 7.15 3.80
C ASP A 27 -3.98 6.92 2.41
N PRO A 28 -4.22 7.97 1.60
CA PRO A 28 -4.86 7.82 0.29
C PRO A 28 -4.17 6.80 -0.61
N LEU A 29 -2.85 6.64 -0.47
CA LEU A 29 -2.09 5.64 -1.22
C LEU A 29 -2.35 4.22 -0.72
N LEU A 30 -2.51 4.04 0.59
CA LEU A 30 -2.89 2.75 1.17
C LEU A 30 -4.29 2.35 0.73
N ALA A 31 -5.24 3.30 0.74
CA ALA A 31 -6.60 3.06 0.23
C ALA A 31 -6.60 2.70 -1.27
N ALA A 32 -5.78 3.39 -2.08
CA ALA A 32 -5.61 3.05 -3.50
C ALA A 32 -5.03 1.63 -3.68
N TYR A 33 -4.06 1.25 -2.85
CA TYR A 33 -3.49 -0.10 -2.86
C TYR A 33 -4.52 -1.17 -2.48
N GLU A 34 -5.31 -0.96 -1.44
CA GLU A 34 -6.33 -1.92 -1.01
C GLU A 34 -7.44 -2.09 -2.05
N ASN A 35 -7.87 -0.99 -2.68
CA ASN A 35 -8.80 -1.05 -3.81
C ASN A 35 -8.21 -1.82 -4.99
N TRP A 36 -6.96 -1.53 -5.37
CA TRP A 36 -6.26 -2.26 -6.43
C TRP A 36 -6.09 -3.75 -6.10
N MET A 37 -5.79 -4.10 -4.84
CA MET A 37 -5.74 -5.49 -4.39
C MET A 37 -7.09 -6.18 -4.59
N GLY A 38 -8.19 -5.52 -4.26
CA GLY A 38 -9.54 -6.03 -4.47
C GLY A 38 -9.86 -6.24 -5.96
N GLU A 39 -9.50 -5.28 -6.80
CA GLU A 39 -9.72 -5.32 -8.25
C GLU A 39 -8.99 -6.50 -8.92
N PHE A 40 -7.73 -6.73 -8.54
CA PHE A 40 -6.86 -7.76 -9.14
C PHE A 40 -6.77 -9.06 -8.31
N GLY A 41 -7.64 -9.23 -7.29
CA GLY A 41 -7.72 -10.44 -6.48
C GLY A 41 -6.43 -10.80 -5.73
N ARG A 42 -5.70 -9.79 -5.25
CA ARG A 42 -4.38 -9.96 -4.63
C ARG A 42 -4.51 -10.48 -3.20
N VAL A 43 -3.84 -11.60 -2.94
CA VAL A 43 -3.73 -12.21 -1.61
C VAL A 43 -2.27 -12.56 -1.38
N TYR A 44 -1.70 -12.13 -0.25
CA TYR A 44 -0.31 -12.38 0.11
C TYR A 44 -0.22 -13.35 1.29
N SER A 45 0.88 -14.11 1.32
CA SER A 45 1.09 -15.16 2.32
C SER A 45 1.42 -14.65 3.72
N SER A 46 1.87 -13.41 3.85
CA SER A 46 2.24 -12.79 5.12
C SER A 46 2.13 -11.28 5.06
N ASP A 47 2.03 -10.64 6.23
CA ASP A 47 2.05 -9.19 6.35
C ASP A 47 3.38 -8.58 5.85
N THR A 48 4.49 -9.30 6.06
CA THR A 48 5.80 -8.89 5.53
C THR A 48 5.80 -8.84 4.01
N GLU A 49 5.22 -9.86 3.34
CA GLU A 49 5.07 -9.84 1.88
C GLU A 49 4.11 -8.75 1.43
N LYS A 50 2.95 -8.59 2.11
CA LYS A 50 2.00 -7.52 1.79
C LYS A 50 2.65 -6.14 1.89
N GLN A 51 3.48 -5.90 2.91
CA GLN A 51 4.22 -4.65 3.07
C GLN A 51 5.26 -4.47 1.96
N HIS A 52 6.03 -5.50 1.63
CA HIS A 52 6.99 -5.42 0.53
C HIS A 52 6.30 -5.06 -0.79
N ARG A 53 5.17 -5.72 -1.09
CA ARG A 53 4.36 -5.48 -2.29
C ARG A 53 3.75 -4.09 -2.30
N PHE A 54 3.39 -3.55 -1.14
CA PHE A 54 2.94 -2.17 -1.00
C PHE A 54 4.03 -1.15 -1.36
N GLU A 55 5.29 -1.37 -0.93
CA GLU A 55 6.40 -0.48 -1.30
C GLU A 55 6.69 -0.50 -2.81
N VAL A 56 6.59 -1.67 -3.44
CA VAL A 56 6.72 -1.80 -4.90
C VAL A 56 5.57 -1.09 -5.61
N PHE A 57 4.33 -1.31 -5.16
CA PHE A 57 3.15 -0.62 -5.66
C PHE A 57 3.28 0.90 -5.57
N LYS A 58 3.73 1.41 -4.42
CA LYS A 58 4.00 2.84 -4.20
C LYS A 58 5.01 3.39 -5.20
N THR A 59 6.10 2.66 -5.42
CA THR A 59 7.14 3.05 -6.39
C THR A 59 6.57 3.13 -7.80
N ASN A 60 5.78 2.14 -8.22
CA ASN A 60 5.14 2.12 -9.53
C ASN A 60 4.05 3.19 -9.69
N PHE A 61 3.26 3.45 -8.65
CA PHE A 61 2.27 4.52 -8.62
C PHE A 61 2.91 5.89 -8.85
N GLN A 62 4.00 6.19 -8.12
CA GLN A 62 4.75 7.43 -8.27
C GLN A 62 5.38 7.56 -9.66
N PHE A 63 5.87 6.46 -10.23
CA PHE A 63 6.37 6.42 -11.60
C PHE A 63 5.28 6.77 -12.62
N ILE A 64 4.09 6.16 -12.50
CA ILE A 64 2.94 6.45 -13.35
C ILE A 64 2.54 7.93 -13.26
N GLU A 65 2.43 8.47 -12.05
CA GLU A 65 2.11 9.88 -11.85
C GLU A 65 3.16 10.81 -12.48
N SER A 66 4.44 10.50 -12.29
CA SER A 66 5.55 11.26 -12.86
C SER A 66 5.50 11.26 -14.38
N MET A 67 5.34 10.09 -15.00
CA MET A 67 5.28 9.95 -16.45
C MET A 67 4.06 10.67 -17.02
N ASN A 68 2.88 10.53 -16.42
CA ASN A 68 1.66 11.17 -16.91
C ASN A 68 1.67 12.70 -16.77
N LYS A 69 2.54 13.27 -15.92
CA LYS A 69 2.75 14.72 -15.79
C LYS A 69 3.76 15.26 -16.82
N GLN A 70 4.52 14.40 -17.52
CA GLN A 70 5.50 14.84 -18.51
C GLN A 70 4.82 15.33 -19.80
N PRO A 71 5.17 16.53 -20.30
CA PRO A 71 4.63 17.03 -21.55
C PRO A 71 5.21 16.26 -22.75
N GLY A 72 4.42 16.10 -23.81
CA GLY A 72 4.89 15.56 -25.09
C GLY A 72 4.82 14.03 -25.23
N LEU A 73 4.35 13.30 -24.22
CA LEU A 73 4.03 11.89 -24.36
C LEU A 73 2.71 11.73 -25.14
N THR A 74 2.68 10.79 -26.09
CA THR A 74 1.47 10.43 -26.85
C THR A 74 0.67 9.30 -26.19
N TYR A 75 1.04 8.93 -24.98
CA TYR A 75 0.44 7.84 -24.21
C TYR A 75 0.41 8.20 -22.73
N THR A 76 -0.46 7.50 -22.00
CA THR A 76 -0.53 7.55 -20.54
C THR A 76 -0.26 6.16 -19.97
N LEU A 77 0.21 6.13 -18.73
CA LEU A 77 0.36 4.92 -17.95
C LEU A 77 -0.82 4.79 -16.98
N GLY A 78 -1.17 3.55 -16.64
CA GLY A 78 -2.19 3.23 -15.64
C GLY A 78 -1.72 2.08 -14.76
N LEU A 79 -2.33 1.98 -13.57
CA LEU A 79 -2.16 0.80 -12.73
C LEU A 79 -2.74 -0.42 -13.45
N ASN A 80 -2.06 -1.55 -13.34
CA ASN A 80 -2.48 -2.82 -13.93
C ASN A 80 -2.12 -3.97 -12.98
N GLU A 81 -2.33 -5.21 -13.42
CA GLU A 81 -2.06 -6.43 -12.65
C GLU A 81 -0.57 -6.64 -12.27
N PHE A 82 0.35 -5.84 -12.80
CA PHE A 82 1.78 -5.93 -12.52
C PHE A 82 2.27 -4.82 -11.58
N ALA A 83 1.36 -4.01 -11.03
CA ALA A 83 1.72 -2.85 -10.22
C ALA A 83 2.49 -3.20 -8.93
N ASP A 84 2.39 -4.43 -8.43
CA ASP A 84 3.13 -4.94 -7.25
C ASP A 84 4.45 -5.66 -7.59
N LEU A 85 4.90 -5.61 -8.85
CA LEU A 85 6.14 -6.24 -9.30
C LEU A 85 7.23 -5.22 -9.60
N THR A 86 8.47 -5.56 -9.23
CA THR A 86 9.62 -4.83 -9.77
C THR A 86 9.82 -5.15 -11.24
N ASN A 87 10.59 -4.32 -11.95
CA ASN A 87 10.93 -4.60 -13.34
C ASN A 87 11.70 -5.94 -13.48
N GLU A 88 12.59 -6.26 -12.55
CA GLU A 88 13.34 -7.51 -12.54
C GLU A 88 12.41 -8.71 -12.35
N GLU A 89 11.45 -8.62 -11.43
CA GLU A 89 10.44 -9.66 -11.22
C GLU A 89 9.54 -9.84 -12.44
N PHE A 90 9.09 -8.73 -13.04
CA PHE A 90 8.27 -8.74 -14.25
C PHE A 90 9.02 -9.42 -15.40
N VAL A 91 10.26 -9.02 -15.66
CA VAL A 91 11.11 -9.62 -16.70
C VAL A 91 11.33 -11.10 -16.42
N THR A 92 11.67 -11.47 -15.18
CA THR A 92 11.95 -12.86 -14.81
C THR A 92 10.74 -13.77 -14.98
N LYS A 93 9.53 -13.28 -14.68
CA LYS A 93 8.29 -14.08 -14.69
C LYS A 93 7.59 -14.07 -16.05
N TYR A 94 7.60 -12.95 -16.76
CA TYR A 94 6.75 -12.73 -17.93
C TYR A 94 7.51 -12.50 -19.24
N VAL A 95 8.83 -12.31 -19.20
CA VAL A 95 9.62 -12.05 -20.42
C VAL A 95 10.54 -13.25 -20.71
N GLY A 96 10.25 -13.96 -21.80
CA GLY A 96 11.00 -15.15 -22.22
C GLY A 96 12.14 -14.90 -23.21
N PHE A 97 12.33 -13.67 -23.68
CA PHE A 97 13.33 -13.39 -24.72
C PHE A 97 14.74 -13.45 -24.15
N LYS A 98 15.50 -14.46 -24.60
CA LYS A 98 16.94 -14.56 -24.36
C LYS A 98 17.66 -14.10 -25.62
N SER A 99 18.28 -12.93 -25.56
CA SER A 99 19.19 -12.48 -26.62
C SER A 99 20.28 -13.53 -26.83
N PRO A 100 20.54 -14.01 -28.06
CA PRO A 100 21.77 -14.73 -28.35
C PRO A 100 22.92 -13.83 -27.92
N SER A 101 23.78 -14.31 -27.03
CA SER A 101 24.95 -13.56 -26.59
C SER A 101 25.89 -13.36 -27.78
N THR A 102 25.65 -12.33 -28.59
CA THR A 102 26.67 -11.86 -29.53
C THR A 102 27.79 -11.30 -28.66
N PRO A 103 29.00 -11.89 -28.68
CA PRO A 103 30.12 -11.31 -27.95
C PRO A 103 30.26 -9.87 -28.43
N LYS A 104 30.23 -8.92 -27.49
CA LYS A 104 30.50 -7.51 -27.79
C LYS A 104 31.87 -7.48 -28.47
N LYS A 105 31.90 -7.25 -29.80
CA LYS A 105 33.14 -6.82 -30.44
C LYS A 105 33.48 -5.49 -29.78
N ALA A 106 34.57 -5.46 -29.03
CA ALA A 106 35.14 -4.23 -28.53
C ALA A 106 35.55 -3.40 -29.75
N THR A 107 34.70 -2.46 -30.15
CA THR A 107 35.09 -1.37 -31.06
C THR A 107 35.58 -0.22 -30.20
N PRO A 108 36.88 0.12 -30.26
CA PRO A 108 37.40 1.31 -29.63
C PRO A 108 37.12 2.49 -30.56
N PHE A 109 36.14 3.31 -30.21
CA PHE A 109 36.06 4.69 -30.67
C PHE A 109 35.64 5.54 -29.48
#